data_AF-A0A2D0B5U4-F1
#
_entry.id   AF-A0A2D0B5U4-F1
#
_cell.length_a   1.000
_cell.length_b   1.000
_cell.length_c   1.000
_cell.angle_alpha   90.00
_cell.angle_beta   90.00
_cell.angle_gamma   90.00
#
_symmetry.space_group_name_H-M   'P 1'
#
loop_
_entity.id
_entity.type
_entity.pdbx_description
1 polymer ?
#
loop_
_entity_poly.entity_id
_entity_poly.type
_entity_poly.pdbx_seq_one_letter_code
_entity_poly.pdbx_strand_id
1 'polypeptide(L)'
;MSEQQAQTPRFDHQRLLEMVGEFELELQKLPAGSNEARQLHEDIARLKAHLEAPEPHAGAVQDSWQSLRRAADSVENAVLKDSPYITEMGRIIGLL
;
A
#
# COMPACT_ATOMS: atom_id res chain seq x y z
N MET A 1 30.42 19.38 13.66
CA MET A 1 30.16 18.39 12.59
C MET A 1 28.65 18.26 12.52
N SER A 2 28.05 18.79 11.46
CA SER A 2 26.60 18.89 11.35
C SER A 2 25.99 17.51 11.16
N GLU A 3 25.05 17.19 12.03
CA GLU A 3 24.26 15.97 12.00
C GLU A 3 23.57 15.89 10.63
N GLN A 4 23.88 14.85 9.86
CA GLN A 4 23.06 14.44 8.73
C GLN A 4 21.71 14.02 9.30
N GLN A 5 20.79 14.97 9.41
CA GLN A 5 19.38 14.67 9.56
C GLN A 5 19.00 13.86 8.32
N ALA A 6 18.83 12.55 8.50
CA ALA A 6 18.29 11.66 7.50
C ALA A 6 16.93 12.22 7.08
N GLN A 7 16.89 12.95 5.95
CA GLN A 7 15.66 13.50 5.36
C GLN A 7 14.77 12.42 4.73
N THR A 8 15.12 11.15 4.93
CA THR A 8 14.54 9.98 4.28
C THR A 8 13.20 9.46 4.86
N PRO A 9 12.77 9.69 6.12
CA PRO A 9 11.51 9.10 6.60
C PRO A 9 10.24 9.79 6.09
N ARG A 10 10.23 11.13 6.01
CA ARG A 10 9.00 11.89 5.74
C ARG A 10 8.61 11.88 4.27
N PHE A 11 9.60 11.93 3.38
CA PHE A 11 9.36 11.91 1.93
C PHE A 11 8.81 10.55 1.48
N ASP A 12 9.34 9.46 2.05
CA ASP A 12 8.88 8.10 1.75
C ASP A 12 7.45 7.86 2.24
N HIS A 13 7.06 8.41 3.40
CA HIS A 13 5.70 8.29 3.93
C HIS A 13 4.65 9.05 3.10
N GLN A 14 4.91 10.31 2.75
CA GLN A 14 4.01 11.09 1.90
C GLN A 14 3.82 10.43 0.53
N ARG A 15 4.93 9.97 -0.08
CA ARG A 15 4.89 9.25 -1.36
C ARG A 15 4.13 7.93 -1.24
N LEU A 16 4.25 7.20 -0.14
CA LEU A 16 3.51 5.97 0.09
C LEU A 16 2.00 6.23 0.17
N LEU A 17 1.57 7.30 0.84
CA LEU A 17 0.16 7.72 0.88
C LEU A 17 -0.38 8.07 -0.52
N GLU A 18 0.41 8.80 -1.32
CA GLU A 18 0.05 9.14 -2.70
C GLU A 18 -0.14 7.88 -3.56
N MET A 19 0.82 6.95 -3.51
CA MET A 19 0.74 5.69 -4.26
C MET A 19 -0.42 4.80 -3.81
N VAL A 20 -0.72 4.75 -2.51
CA VAL A 20 -1.89 4.04 -1.98
C VAL A 20 -3.18 4.64 -2.54
N GLY A 21 -3.27 5.96 -2.63
CA GLY A 21 -4.42 6.65 -3.24
C GLY A 21 -4.54 6.40 -4.75
N GLU A 22 -3.43 6.42 -5.49
CA GLU A 22 -3.41 6.09 -6.91
C GLU A 22 -3.84 4.64 -7.16
N PHE A 23 -3.33 3.70 -6.35
CA PHE A 23 -3.72 2.30 -6.44
C PHE A 23 -5.20 2.10 -6.10
N GLU A 24 -5.73 2.79 -5.08
CA GLU A 24 -7.15 2.79 -4.74
C GLU A 24 -8.04 3.24 -5.93
N LEU A 25 -7.61 4.26 -6.69
CA LEU A 25 -8.32 4.70 -7.90
C LEU A 25 -8.26 3.66 -9.03
N GLU A 26 -7.12 2.98 -9.20
CA GLU A 26 -7.01 1.89 -10.18
C GLU A 26 -7.92 0.72 -9.82
N LEU A 27 -8.04 0.38 -8.53
CA LEU A 27 -8.93 -0.69 -8.07
C LEU A 27 -10.40 -0.39 -8.39
N GLN A 28 -10.84 0.88 -8.39
CA GLN A 28 -12.22 1.25 -8.75
C GLN A 28 -12.58 0.91 -10.20
N LYS A 29 -11.59 0.68 -11.06
CA LYS A 29 -11.81 0.27 -12.46
C LYS A 29 -12.06 -1.24 -12.59
N LEU A 30 -11.83 -2.01 -11.54
CA LEU A 30 -12.09 -3.44 -11.53
C LEU A 30 -13.61 -3.69 -11.55
N PRO A 31 -14.06 -4.80 -12.17
CA PRO A 31 -15.48 -5.15 -12.17
C PRO A 31 -15.98 -5.33 -10.72
N ALA A 32 -16.94 -4.50 -10.32
CA ALA A 32 -17.63 -4.66 -9.05
C ALA A 32 -18.43 -5.97 -9.08
N GLY A 33 -18.03 -6.96 -8.28
CA GLY A 33 -18.79 -8.21 -8.18
C GLY A 33 -18.03 -9.44 -7.69
N SER A 34 -16.69 -9.43 -7.72
CA SER A 34 -15.90 -10.54 -7.16
C SER A 34 -15.58 -10.32 -5.68
N ASN A 35 -15.49 -11.41 -4.92
CA ASN A 35 -15.11 -11.35 -3.50
C ASN A 35 -13.68 -10.83 -3.35
N GLU A 36 -12.83 -11.12 -4.33
CA GLU A 36 -11.42 -10.74 -4.38
C GLU A 36 -11.28 -9.23 -4.58
N ALA A 37 -12.07 -8.63 -5.47
CA ALA A 37 -12.10 -7.18 -5.66
C ALA A 37 -12.58 -6.46 -4.39
N ARG A 38 -13.60 -7.00 -3.71
CA ARG A 38 -14.07 -6.46 -2.43
C ARG A 38 -12.97 -6.55 -1.35
N GLN A 39 -12.29 -7.69 -1.24
CA GLN A 39 -11.19 -7.87 -0.29
C GLN A 39 -10.05 -6.89 -0.56
N LEU A 40 -9.70 -6.66 -1.82
CA LEU A 40 -8.70 -5.67 -2.21
C LEU A 40 -9.08 -4.25 -1.78
N HIS A 41 -10.33 -3.86 -1.97
CA HIS A 41 -10.83 -2.56 -1.52
C HIS A 41 -10.77 -2.42 0.01
N GLU A 42 -11.11 -3.48 0.75
CA GLU A 42 -11.03 -3.49 2.20
C GLU A 42 -9.57 -3.41 2.69
N ASP A 43 -8.65 -4.12 2.04
CA ASP A 43 -7.25 -4.18 2.42
C ASP A 43 -6.51 -2.87 2.09
N ILE A 44 -6.79 -2.23 0.94
CA ILE A 44 -6.16 -0.94 0.61
C ILE A 44 -6.64 0.16 1.56
N ALA A 45 -7.93 0.16 1.92
CA ALA A 45 -8.49 1.11 2.87
C ALA A 45 -7.89 0.95 4.27
N ARG A 46 -7.66 -0.30 4.69
CA ARG A 46 -6.99 -0.61 5.97
C ARG A 46 -5.54 -0.13 5.99
N LEU A 47 -4.78 -0.40 4.92
CA LEU A 47 -3.40 0.07 4.79
C LEU A 47 -3.35 1.60 4.85
N LYS A 48 -4.23 2.29 4.09
CA LYS A 48 -4.34 3.75 4.11
C LYS A 48 -4.62 4.29 5.51
N ALA A 49 -5.59 3.71 6.22
CA ALA A 49 -5.91 4.13 7.59
C ALA A 49 -4.74 3.98 8.57
N HIS A 50 -3.93 2.93 8.45
CA HIS A 50 -2.73 2.76 9.26
C HIS A 50 -1.64 3.78 8.92
N LEU A 51 -1.52 4.16 7.65
CA LEU A 51 -0.56 5.17 7.20
C LEU A 51 -0.98 6.60 7.55
N GLU A 52 -2.28 6.90 7.57
CA GLU A 52 -2.83 8.21 7.95
C GLU A 52 -2.87 8.44 9.47
N ALA A 53 -2.59 7.40 10.26
CA ALA A 53 -2.50 7.54 11.71
C ALA A 53 -1.43 8.57 12.11
N PRO A 54 -1.65 9.39 13.16
CA PRO A 54 -0.67 10.37 13.62
C PRO A 54 0.70 9.76 13.95
N GLU A 55 0.69 8.52 14.44
CA GLU A 55 1.88 7.68 14.66
C GLU A 55 1.63 6.29 14.03
N PRO A 56 2.05 6.08 12.77
CA PRO A 56 1.88 4.79 12.10
C PRO A 56 2.66 3.69 12.83
N HIS A 57 1.97 2.60 13.19
CA HIS A 57 2.62 1.45 13.78
C HIS A 57 3.19 0.53 12.70
N ALA A 58 4.52 0.40 12.62
CA ALA A 58 5.20 -0.35 11.56
C ALA A 58 4.67 -1.78 11.39
N GLY A 59 4.40 -2.50 12.50
CA GLY A 59 3.83 -3.85 12.43
C GLY A 59 2.43 -3.88 11.78
N ALA A 60 1.57 -2.91 12.09
CA ALA A 60 0.23 -2.84 11.51
C ALA A 60 0.26 -2.47 10.01
N VAL A 61 1.19 -1.59 9.62
CA VAL A 61 1.45 -1.25 8.22
C VAL A 61 1.96 -2.48 7.45
N GLN A 62 2.91 -3.22 8.02
CA GLN A 62 3.44 -4.44 7.41
C GLN A 62 2.37 -5.54 7.29
N ASP A 63 1.56 -5.76 8.31
CA ASP A 63 0.49 -6.77 8.29
C ASP A 63 -0.59 -6.46 7.26
N SER A 64 -1.06 -5.21 7.22
CA SER A 64 -2.04 -4.76 6.23
C SER A 64 -1.49 -4.81 4.81
N TRP A 65 -0.22 -4.46 4.62
CA TRP A 65 0.49 -4.63 3.35
C TRP A 65 0.55 -6.09 2.89
N GLN A 66 0.90 -7.02 3.78
CA GLN A 66 0.96 -8.45 3.43
C GLN A 66 -0.42 -9.01 3.08
N SER A 67 -1.48 -8.54 3.75
CA SER A 67 -2.85 -8.89 3.37
C SER A 67 -3.19 -8.40 1.96
N LEU A 68 -2.96 -7.11 1.70
CA LEU A 68 -3.22 -6.48 0.41
C LEU A 68 -2.49 -7.20 -0.72
N ARG A 69 -1.20 -7.50 -0.53
CA ARG A 69 -0.39 -8.21 -1.52
C ARG A 69 -0.96 -9.59 -1.85
N ARG A 70 -1.35 -10.37 -0.84
CA ARG A 70 -1.98 -11.69 -1.05
C ARG A 70 -3.32 -11.58 -1.77
N ALA A 71 -4.12 -10.57 -1.44
CA ALA A 71 -5.38 -10.30 -2.13
C ALA A 71 -5.13 -9.93 -3.60
N ALA A 72 -4.13 -9.07 -3.88
CA ALA A 72 -3.73 -8.71 -5.25
C ALA A 72 -3.23 -9.92 -6.06
N ASP A 73 -2.47 -10.80 -5.42
CA ASP A 73 -2.01 -12.07 -6.01
C ASP A 73 -3.16 -13.03 -6.32
N SER A 74 -4.27 -12.95 -5.58
CA SER A 74 -5.44 -13.83 -5.75
C SER A 74 -6.42 -13.42 -6.85
N VAL A 75 -6.32 -12.17 -7.34
CA VAL A 75 -7.18 -11.72 -8.44
C VAL A 75 -6.73 -12.39 -9.74
N GLU A 76 -7.66 -13.08 -10.40
CA GLU A 76 -7.42 -13.86 -11.63
C GLU A 76 -6.93 -13.02 -12.84
N ASN A 77 -6.83 -11.69 -12.68
CA ASN A 77 -6.14 -10.80 -13.59
C ASN A 77 -4.78 -10.38 -13.00
N ALA A 78 -3.70 -10.97 -13.51
CA ALA A 78 -2.31 -10.73 -13.13
C ALA A 78 -1.84 -9.25 -13.24
N VAL A 79 -2.64 -8.37 -13.83
CA VAL A 79 -2.37 -6.93 -13.99
C VAL A 79 -2.09 -6.24 -12.65
N LEU A 80 -2.75 -6.66 -11.56
CA LEU A 80 -2.53 -6.08 -10.24
C LEU A 80 -1.28 -6.61 -9.55
N LYS A 81 -1.01 -7.91 -9.67
CA LYS A 81 0.20 -8.54 -9.12
C LYS A 81 1.47 -7.93 -9.70
N ASP A 82 1.50 -7.76 -11.01
CA ASP A 82 2.65 -7.18 -11.72
C ASP A 82 2.58 -5.64 -11.78
N SER A 83 1.68 -5.03 -11.01
CA SER A 83 1.53 -3.60 -10.95
C SER A 83 2.81 -2.94 -10.40
N PRO A 84 3.33 -1.89 -11.06
CA PRO A 84 4.42 -1.08 -10.52
C PRO A 84 4.12 -0.55 -9.11
N TYR A 85 2.83 -0.32 -8.79
CA TYR A 85 2.39 0.12 -7.47
C TYR A 85 2.70 -0.92 -6.39
N ILE A 86 2.43 -2.21 -6.63
CA ILE A 86 2.71 -3.27 -5.65
C ILE A 86 4.21 -3.40 -5.39
N THR A 87 5.03 -3.28 -6.43
CA THR A 87 6.49 -3.38 -6.28
C THR A 87 7.06 -2.20 -5.49
N GLU A 88 6.67 -0.97 -5.84
CA GLU A 88 7.21 0.22 -5.17
C GLU A 88 6.67 0.38 -3.74
N MET A 89 5.39 0.05 -3.48
CA MET A 89 4.85 0.06 -2.11
C MET A 89 5.61 -0.93 -1.24
N GLY A 90 5.85 -2.14 -1.74
CA GLY A 90 6.63 -3.15 -1.02
C GLY A 90 8.06 -2.70 -0.73
N ARG A 91 8.69 -1.98 -1.66
CA ARG A 91 10.03 -1.42 -1.46
C ARG A 91 10.05 -0.38 -0.34
N ILE A 92 9.09 0.57 -0.34
CA ILE A 92 9.03 1.63 0.66
C ILE A 92 8.66 1.06 2.03
N ILE A 93 7.66 0.18 2.11
CA ILE A 93 7.22 -0.43 3.37
C ILE A 93 8.31 -1.34 3.96
N GLY A 94 9.13 -1.99 3.14
CA GLY A 94 10.28 -2.77 3.60
C GLY A 94 11.41 -1.94 4.22
N LEU A 95 11.35 -0.61 4.12
CA LEU A 95 12.30 0.32 4.72
C LEU A 95 11.78 0.97 6.02
N LEU A 96 10.51 0.73 6.38
CA LEU A 96 9.87 1.15 7.64
C LEU A 96 10.23 0.20 8.79
#